data_AF-A0A2W6BZV9-F1
#
_entry.id   AF-A0A2W6BZV9-F1
#
_cell.length_a   1.000
_cell.length_b   1.000
_cell.length_c   1.000
_cell.angle_alpha   90.00
_cell.angle_beta   90.00
_cell.angle_gamma   90.00
#
_symmetry.space_group_name_H-M   'P 1'
#
loop_
_entity.id
_entity.type
_entity.pdbx_description
1 polymer ?
#
loop_
_entity_poly.entity_id
_entity_poly.type
_entity_poly.pdbx_seq_one_letter_code
_entity_poly.pdbx_strand_id
1 'polypeptide(L)'
;MSDDEFLDGLTDTLHEIETLIALGRTEYDANRLLRWSVHRLWIFAGNSAQVHAERHGIPCSTWPWSDLIGFRGIIAHWTPAQVNDERVWDETVRDLPEIIEALGRPRRE
;
A
#
# COMPACT_ATOMS: atom_id res chain seq x y z
N MET A 1 -1.92 -17.66 -12.44
CA MET A 1 -1.83 -16.19 -12.38
C MET A 1 -0.47 -15.83 -12.92
N SER A 2 -0.43 -15.08 -14.03
CA SER A 2 0.82 -14.54 -14.58
C SER A 2 1.39 -13.46 -13.65
N ASP A 3 2.64 -13.06 -13.89
CA ASP A 3 3.24 -11.95 -13.15
C ASP A 3 2.56 -10.61 -13.47
N ASP A 4 2.07 -10.45 -14.70
CA ASP A 4 1.29 -9.27 -15.11
C ASP A 4 -0.05 -9.20 -14.35
N GLU A 5 -0.81 -10.31 -14.30
CA GLU A 5 -2.08 -10.38 -13.55
C GLU A 5 -1.86 -10.08 -12.04
N PHE A 6 -0.69 -10.41 -11.51
CA PHE A 6 -0.35 -10.11 -10.12
C PHE A 6 -0.06 -8.63 -9.90
N LEU A 7 0.74 -8.02 -10.78
CA LEU A 7 1.08 -6.59 -10.71
C LEU A 7 -0.15 -5.72 -10.95
N ASP A 8 -1.05 -6.14 -11.84
CA ASP A 8 -2.35 -5.50 -12.04
C ASP A 8 -3.15 -5.53 -10.74
N GLY A 9 -3.27 -6.69 -10.07
CA GLY A 9 -3.99 -6.78 -8.79
C GLY A 9 -3.37 -5.96 -7.65
N LEU A 10 -2.04 -5.83 -7.60
CA LEU A 10 -1.38 -4.92 -6.67
C LEU A 10 -1.72 -3.46 -7.00
N THR A 11 -1.65 -3.08 -8.27
CA THR A 11 -1.92 -1.72 -8.73
C THR A 11 -3.38 -1.32 -8.50
N ASP A 12 -4.32 -2.23 -8.76
CA ASP A 12 -5.75 -2.05 -8.45
C ASP A 12 -5.96 -1.80 -6.95
N THR A 13 -5.30 -2.58 -6.09
CA THR A 13 -5.36 -2.39 -4.63
C THR A 13 -4.88 -0.99 -4.23
N LEU A 14 -3.82 -0.48 -4.86
CA LEU A 14 -3.29 0.86 -4.58
C LEU A 14 -4.25 1.97 -5.07
N HIS A 15 -4.89 1.79 -6.22
CA HIS A 15 -5.92 2.72 -6.70
C HIS A 15 -7.20 2.70 -5.87
N GLU A 16 -7.55 1.57 -5.26
CA GLU A 16 -8.64 1.53 -4.27
C GLU A 16 -8.29 2.39 -3.04
N ILE A 17 -7.05 2.34 -2.55
CA ILE A 17 -6.60 3.22 -1.46
C ILE A 17 -6.69 4.68 -1.90
N GLU A 18 -6.18 5.01 -3.09
CA GLU A 18 -6.24 6.36 -3.68
C GLU A 18 -7.68 6.90 -3.73
N THR A 19 -8.61 6.06 -4.17
CA THR A 19 -10.05 6.40 -4.22
C THR A 19 -10.62 6.69 -2.84
N LEU A 20 -10.24 5.91 -1.82
CA LEU A 20 -10.71 6.10 -0.45
C LEU A 20 -10.14 7.37 0.19
N ILE A 21 -8.84 7.66 0.00
CA ILE A 21 -8.24 8.89 0.55
C ILE A 21 -8.73 10.15 -0.18
N ALA A 22 -9.17 10.04 -1.43
CA ALA A 22 -9.76 11.14 -2.18
C ALA A 22 -11.09 11.66 -1.58
N LEU A 23 -11.72 10.87 -0.69
CA LEU A 23 -12.87 11.33 0.11
C LEU A 23 -12.47 12.42 1.14
N GLY A 24 -11.17 12.59 1.38
CA GLY A 24 -10.60 13.68 2.16
C GLY A 24 -10.43 13.37 3.64
N ARG A 25 -9.61 14.19 4.30
CA ARG A 25 -9.21 14.00 5.70
C ARG A 25 -10.39 13.94 6.65
N THR A 26 -11.39 14.80 6.45
CA THR A 26 -12.58 14.86 7.29
C THR A 26 -13.34 13.52 7.29
N GLU A 27 -13.53 12.91 6.12
CA GLU A 27 -14.22 11.62 6.02
C GLU A 27 -13.38 10.49 6.63
N TYR A 28 -12.06 10.50 6.38
CA TYR A 28 -11.14 9.54 6.99
C TYR A 28 -11.20 9.58 8.53
N ASP A 29 -11.18 10.76 9.14
CA ASP A 29 -11.21 10.91 10.60
C ASP A 29 -12.57 10.52 11.21
N ALA A 30 -13.67 10.83 10.52
CA ALA A 30 -15.02 10.54 10.99
C ALA A 30 -15.44 9.07 10.79
N ASN A 31 -14.94 8.42 9.73
CA ASN A 31 -15.43 7.12 9.29
C ASN A 31 -14.44 5.98 9.63
N ARG A 32 -14.73 5.28 10.73
CA ARG A 32 -13.89 4.15 11.18
C ARG A 32 -13.81 3.02 10.16
N LEU A 33 -14.89 2.76 9.41
CA LEU A 33 -14.87 1.70 8.40
C LEU A 33 -13.95 2.06 7.25
N LEU A 34 -13.95 3.33 6.83
CA LEU A 34 -13.02 3.82 5.81
C LEU A 34 -11.56 3.59 6.25
N ARG A 35 -11.20 4.00 7.49
CA ARG A 35 -9.83 3.77 8.00
C ARG A 35 -9.44 2.30 8.01
N TRP A 36 -10.34 1.44 8.48
CA TRP A 36 -10.09 0.00 8.49
C TRP A 36 -9.95 -0.58 7.09
N SER A 37 -10.71 -0.10 6.11
CA SER A 37 -10.54 -0.47 4.71
C SER A 37 -9.16 -0.06 4.20
N VAL A 38 -8.74 1.18 4.45
CA VAL A 38 -7.40 1.67 4.08
C VAL A 38 -6.30 0.81 4.73
N HIS A 39 -6.41 0.50 6.01
CA HIS A 39 -5.46 -0.39 6.70
C HIS A 39 -5.41 -1.78 6.06
N ARG A 40 -6.58 -2.34 5.74
CA ARG A 40 -6.66 -3.68 5.16
C ARG A 40 -6.04 -3.72 3.77
N LEU A 41 -6.30 -2.71 2.96
CA LEU A 41 -5.74 -2.59 1.61
C LEU A 41 -4.22 -2.39 1.65
N TRP A 42 -3.68 -1.59 2.58
CA TRP A 42 -2.23 -1.49 2.78
C TRP A 42 -1.59 -2.82 3.18
N ILE A 43 -2.24 -3.59 4.04
CA ILE A 43 -1.79 -4.94 4.38
C ILE A 43 -1.79 -5.84 3.14
N PHE A 44 -2.83 -5.76 2.29
CA PHE A 44 -2.87 -6.53 1.05
C PHE A 44 -1.79 -6.12 0.07
N ALA A 45 -1.61 -4.83 -0.18
CA ALA A 45 -0.57 -4.31 -1.05
C ALA A 45 0.83 -4.77 -0.60
N GLY A 46 1.14 -4.67 0.70
CA GLY A 46 2.44 -5.12 1.20
C GLY A 46 2.64 -6.64 1.20
N ASN A 47 1.58 -7.42 1.44
CA ASN A 47 1.66 -8.88 1.25
C ASN A 47 1.94 -9.22 -0.22
N SER A 48 1.26 -8.55 -1.15
CA SER A 48 1.46 -8.76 -2.58
C SER A 48 2.89 -8.36 -3.00
N ALA A 49 3.36 -7.20 -2.56
CA ALA A 49 4.73 -6.74 -2.79
C ALA A 49 5.77 -7.74 -2.29
N GLN A 50 5.59 -8.30 -1.09
CA GLN A 50 6.48 -9.30 -0.54
C GLN A 50 6.54 -10.56 -1.42
N VAL A 51 5.39 -11.10 -1.81
CA VAL A 51 5.33 -12.30 -2.68
C VAL A 51 5.99 -12.02 -4.04
N HIS A 52 5.74 -10.85 -4.64
CA HIS A 52 6.37 -10.49 -5.91
C HIS A 52 7.89 -10.41 -5.79
N ALA A 53 8.38 -9.70 -4.76
CA ALA A 53 9.80 -9.52 -4.52
C ALA A 53 10.51 -10.86 -4.29
N GLU A 54 9.93 -11.74 -3.48
CA GLU A 54 10.46 -13.09 -3.23
C GLU A 54 10.53 -13.94 -4.50
N ARG A 55 9.49 -13.93 -5.34
CA ARG A 55 9.45 -14.69 -6.61
C ARG A 55 10.51 -14.25 -7.61
N HIS A 56 10.84 -12.96 -7.62
CA HIS A 56 11.76 -12.36 -8.59
C HIS A 56 13.16 -12.11 -8.01
N GLY A 57 13.43 -12.54 -6.77
CA GLY A 57 14.71 -12.29 -6.11
C GLY A 57 15.02 -10.81 -5.90
N ILE A 58 14.00 -9.96 -5.80
CA ILE A 58 14.16 -8.52 -5.58
C ILE A 58 14.51 -8.32 -4.09
N PRO A 59 15.63 -7.64 -3.76
CA PRO A 59 15.96 -7.34 -2.37
C PRO A 59 14.86 -6.55 -1.68
N CYS A 60 14.53 -6.89 -0.43
CA CYS A 60 13.47 -6.23 0.34
C CYS A 60 13.74 -4.73 0.62
N SER A 61 14.98 -4.26 0.41
CA SER A 61 15.38 -2.85 0.48
C SER A 61 15.16 -2.09 -0.85
N THR A 62 14.66 -2.74 -1.88
CA THR A 62 14.47 -2.14 -3.21
C THR A 62 13.18 -1.35 -3.23
N TRP A 63 13.28 -0.06 -3.49
CA TRP A 63 12.10 0.78 -3.73
C TRP A 63 11.44 0.41 -5.08
N PRO A 64 10.09 0.39 -5.18
CA PRO A 64 9.09 0.75 -4.17
C PRO A 64 8.67 -0.38 -3.22
N TRP A 65 9.19 -1.60 -3.41
CA TRP A 65 8.81 -2.80 -2.64
C TRP A 65 9.08 -2.66 -1.15
N SER A 66 10.20 -2.03 -0.78
CA SER A 66 10.57 -1.77 0.61
C SER A 66 9.49 -1.04 1.39
N ASP A 67 8.84 -0.07 0.75
CA ASP A 67 7.89 0.84 1.41
C ASP A 67 6.56 0.12 1.60
N LEU A 68 6.10 -0.61 0.56
CA LEU A 68 4.93 -1.48 0.64
C LEU A 68 5.06 -2.53 1.75
N ILE A 69 6.20 -3.23 1.79
CA ILE A 69 6.47 -4.31 2.76
C ILE A 69 6.62 -3.72 4.17
N GLY A 70 7.38 -2.64 4.31
CA GLY A 70 7.64 -1.96 5.58
C GLY A 70 6.36 -1.42 6.20
N PHE A 71 5.54 -0.71 5.42
CA PHE A 71 4.31 -0.11 5.89
C PHE A 71 3.27 -1.16 6.29
N ARG A 72 3.15 -2.25 5.52
CA ARG A 72 2.38 -3.44 5.93
C ARG A 72 2.90 -4.02 7.24
N GLY A 73 4.21 -4.08 7.44
CA GLY A 73 4.82 -4.57 8.68
C GLY A 73 4.37 -3.79 9.91
N ILE A 74 4.22 -2.47 9.77
CA ILE A 74 3.73 -1.58 10.82
C ILE A 74 2.24 -1.84 11.10
N ILE A 75 1.40 -1.79 10.08
CA ILE A 75 -0.07 -1.87 10.25
C ILE A 75 -0.52 -3.28 10.67
N ALA A 76 0.08 -4.34 10.12
CA ALA A 76 -0.37 -5.71 10.35
C ALA A 76 -0.14 -6.24 11.77
N HIS A 77 0.84 -5.69 12.50
CA HIS A 77 1.23 -6.18 13.83
C HIS A 77 0.72 -5.30 14.98
N TRP A 78 0.09 -4.17 14.68
CA TRP A 78 -0.47 -3.28 15.68
C TRP A 78 -1.94 -3.62 15.96
N THR A 79 -2.30 -3.65 17.23
CA THR A 79 -3.70 -3.63 17.63
C THR A 79 -4.34 -2.31 17.17
N PRO A 80 -5.68 -2.24 17.02
CA PRO A 80 -6.34 -0.99 16.62
C PRO A 80 -6.01 0.22 17.52
N ALA A 81 -5.69 0.00 18.80
CA ALA A 81 -5.30 1.06 19.72
C ALA A 81 -3.85 1.53 19.58
N GLN A 82 -3.00 0.73 18.91
CA GLN A 82 -1.59 1.05 18.66
C GLN A 82 -1.38 1.74 17.30
N VAL A 83 -2.34 1.60 16.38
CA VAL A 83 -2.25 2.25 15.08
C VAL A 83 -2.39 3.77 15.24
N ASN A 84 -1.38 4.50 14.77
CA ASN A 84 -1.44 5.94 14.65
C ASN A 84 -2.09 6.29 13.30
N ASP A 85 -3.41 6.54 13.32
CA ASP A 85 -4.21 6.90 12.14
C ASP A 85 -3.72 8.18 11.45
N GLU A 86 -3.19 9.14 12.20
CA GLU A 86 -2.62 10.39 11.64
C GLU A 86 -1.39 10.09 10.78
N ARG A 87 -0.49 9.24 11.31
CA ARG A 87 0.66 8.76 10.54
C ARG A 87 0.23 7.99 9.31
N VAL A 88 -0.77 7.11 9.44
CA VAL A 88 -1.25 6.34 8.28
C VAL A 88 -1.78 7.27 7.19
N TRP A 89 -2.55 8.29 7.56
CA TRP A 89 -3.03 9.29 6.61
C TRP A 89 -1.88 10.03 5.92
N ASP A 90 -0.95 10.59 6.70
CA ASP A 90 0.14 11.42 6.17
C ASP A 90 1.06 10.63 5.23
N GLU A 91 1.44 9.40 5.61
CA GLU A 91 2.24 8.52 4.76
C GLU A 91 1.47 8.09 3.51
N THR A 92 0.17 7.79 3.65
CA THR A 92 -0.65 7.39 2.49
C THR A 92 -0.77 8.53 1.47
N VAL A 93 -1.08 9.76 1.90
CA VAL A 93 -1.24 10.91 0.99
C VAL A 93 0.10 11.30 0.34
N ARG A 94 1.20 11.17 1.08
CA ARG A 94 2.54 11.54 0.59
C ARG A 94 3.14 10.50 -0.35
N ASP A 95 3.10 9.23 0.04
CA ASP A 95 3.94 8.19 -0.57
C ASP A 95 3.18 7.38 -1.64
N LEU A 96 1.86 7.23 -1.51
CA LEU A 96 1.05 6.42 -2.45
C LEU A 96 1.17 6.87 -3.93
N PRO A 97 1.11 8.17 -4.27
CA PRO A 97 1.21 8.58 -5.68
C PRO A 97 2.56 8.20 -6.31
N GLU A 98 3.64 8.35 -5.55
CA GLU A 98 4.99 8.01 -6.01
C GLU A 98 5.16 6.49 -6.20
N ILE A 99 4.57 5.69 -5.30
CA ILE A 99 4.57 4.23 -5.40
C ILE A 99 3.78 3.76 -6.63
N ILE A 100 2.60 4.32 -6.88
CA ILE A 100 1.80 3.99 -8.08
C ILE A 100 2.57 4.34 -9.35
N GLU A 101 3.18 5.52 -9.40
CA GLU A 101 3.98 5.94 -10.56
C GLU A 101 5.17 5.00 -10.80
N ALA A 102 5.84 4.55 -9.73
CA ALA A 102 6.96 3.63 -9.81
C ALA A 102 6.59 2.28 -10.41
N LEU A 103 5.43 1.76 -10.03
CA LEU A 103 4.92 0.46 -10.49
C LEU A 103 4.35 0.55 -11.91
N GLY A 104 3.80 1.70 -12.32
CA GLY A 104 3.22 1.92 -13.65
C GLY A 104 4.21 2.22 -14.78
N ARG A 105 5.48 2.53 -14.47
CA ARG A 105 6.51 2.74 -15.50
C ARG A 105 7.05 1.39 -16.00
N PRO A 106 7.06 1.11 -17.32
CA PRO A 106 7.75 -0.07 -17.83
C PRO A 106 9.25 0.05 -17.50
N ARG A 107 9.82 -1.02 -16.92
CA ARG A 107 11.27 -1.14 -16.67
C ARG A 107 11.99 -0.93 -18.00
N ARG A 108 12.67 0.21 -18.15
CA ARG A 108 13.64 0.39 -19.24
C ARG A 108 14.86 -0.45 -18.87
N GLU A 109 15.04 -1.56 -19.60
CA GLU A 109 16.30 -2.28 -19.69
C GLU A 109 17.35 -1.47 -20.46
#